data_AF-A0A9D2E297-F1
#
_entry.id   AF-A0A9D2E297-F1
#
_cell.length_a   1.000
_cell.length_b   1.000
_cell.length_c   1.000
_cell.angle_alpha   90.00
_cell.angle_beta   90.00
_cell.angle_gamma   90.00
#
_symmetry.space_group_name_H-M   'P 1'
#
loop_
_entity.id
_entity.type
_entity.pdbx_description
1 polymer ?
#
loop_
_entity_poly.entity_id
_entity_poly.type
_entity_poly.pdbx_seq_one_letter_code
_entity_poly.pdbx_strand_id
1 'polypeptide(L)'
;MYKYLKILFISILFIIFGQSFDKTCAQDNTSDNFINIVYPAQNATIKASSTFFVGSTHPKATLKINGNTAKVYPNGSFVEIVPLMQGENSFTFHSTLDGTTTIKKQKLKRPNTLKTLSTTTLEIDNSSIYPNKSLTLTPSDTLEVKFRGTGSKDFIKKTPITAYFKIGNTTINMVEEKNGFFKGTYKIKKTDDFDKTPINIFFETEGISLQKTTPGTLSTIDEDFYVIGRVISDDAVVRLNPDTNAARLSPMKKGTLLALNGEYGDYFRIKLSDRKKVWMLKKDIEMAELTDCPPISDLSKINIYSDDSSFFIVIPVEYQAPILINNISQNKLILDIYGVKENILPKETTTIKNNIISLSYSQPDPKAARIKIDTDYKHLWGYDYFFKGKNLIIELKKEPQINPQKPLENIIIAIDPGHGGNEKGSIGPTGIPEKDINLQIAKYLQQELQEAGAKVIMTRSQDNSVGLSSRVDIANNNKALLLISLHNNSLPDGRNPYITHGTSAYYYQPQSFGLAQKIQKNLVADLGLMNNGLHRQSFALTRPAKPISVLVEIAYMINPDEYSKLLDTNFRKDVAKSIKKSLEQYMIYSRIN
;
A
#
# COMPACT_ATOMS: atom_id res chain seq x y z
N MET A 1 0.81 44.68 48.95
CA MET A 1 0.47 46.02 48.44
C MET A 1 -0.17 45.84 47.06
N TYR A 2 -1.48 46.07 47.02
CA TYR A 2 -2.42 46.09 45.90
C TYR A 2 -1.88 46.17 44.46
N LYS A 3 -2.40 45.32 43.56
CA LYS A 3 -3.45 45.76 42.63
C LYS A 3 -4.09 44.60 41.85
N TYR A 4 -5.42 44.62 41.91
CA TYR A 4 -6.37 43.81 41.15
C TYR A 4 -6.29 44.10 39.64
N LEU A 5 -6.51 43.08 38.81
CA LEU A 5 -7.23 43.24 37.55
C LEU A 5 -8.15 42.02 37.31
N LYS A 6 -9.46 42.25 37.50
CA LYS A 6 -10.56 41.46 36.91
C LYS A 6 -10.57 41.66 35.39
N ILE A 7 -11.16 40.71 34.65
CA ILE A 7 -11.63 40.69 33.24
C ILE A 7 -11.13 39.35 32.64
N LEU A 8 -11.89 38.42 32.06
CA LEU A 8 -13.29 38.29 31.65
C LEU A 8 -13.55 36.76 31.61
N PHE A 9 -14.64 36.26 32.20
CA PHE A 9 -15.11 34.89 31.93
C PHE A 9 -15.76 34.90 30.54
N ILE A 10 -15.05 34.44 29.51
CA ILE A 10 -15.67 34.11 28.23
C ILE A 10 -16.07 32.65 28.30
N SER A 11 -17.33 32.42 28.64
CA SER A 11 -18.05 31.19 28.32
C SER A 11 -18.07 31.03 26.80
N ILE A 12 -17.10 30.30 26.26
CA ILE A 12 -17.13 29.84 24.86
C ILE A 12 -18.19 28.75 24.79
N LEU A 13 -19.41 29.18 24.45
CA LEU A 13 -20.46 28.32 23.94
C LEU A 13 -19.89 27.63 22.69
N PHE A 14 -19.53 26.35 22.81
CA PHE A 14 -19.21 25.52 21.65
C PHE A 14 -20.50 25.37 20.84
N ILE A 15 -20.73 26.29 19.89
CA ILE A 15 -21.69 26.10 18.83
C ILE A 15 -21.08 25.02 17.93
N ILE A 16 -21.48 23.78 18.19
CA ILE A 16 -21.28 22.66 17.30
C ILE A 16 -22.06 23.00 16.03
N PHE A 17 -21.39 23.61 15.04
CA PHE A 17 -21.85 23.56 13.66
C PHE A 17 -21.65 22.12 13.17
N GLY A 18 -22.55 21.25 13.60
CA GLY A 18 -22.84 20.04 12.87
C GLY A 18 -23.46 20.50 11.57
N GLN A 19 -22.70 20.48 10.48
CA GLN A 19 -23.32 20.18 9.20
C GLN A 19 -23.79 18.74 9.30
N SER A 20 -24.97 18.54 9.89
CA SER A 20 -25.73 17.34 9.65
C SER A 20 -26.09 17.36 8.18
N PHE A 21 -25.80 16.28 7.47
CA PHE A 21 -26.68 15.88 6.39
C PHE A 21 -27.96 15.32 7.01
N ASP A 22 -28.67 16.16 7.79
CA ASP A 22 -30.13 16.05 7.95
C ASP A 22 -30.81 16.75 6.76
N LYS A 23 -30.16 16.70 5.59
CA LYS A 23 -30.94 16.41 4.41
C LYS A 23 -31.22 14.91 4.47
N THR A 24 -32.36 14.58 5.07
CA THR A 24 -33.36 13.86 4.31
C THR A 24 -33.43 14.50 2.92
N CYS A 25 -32.54 14.09 2.02
CA CYS A 25 -32.92 13.97 0.64
C CYS A 25 -33.64 12.62 0.59
N ALA A 26 -34.90 12.45 1.05
CA ALA A 26 -36.06 13.03 0.38
C ALA A 26 -35.61 13.93 -0.77
N GLN A 27 -35.08 13.31 -1.83
CA GLN A 27 -34.89 14.00 -3.09
C GLN A 27 -36.16 14.82 -3.26
N ASP A 28 -36.01 16.14 -3.15
CA ASP A 28 -37.01 17.06 -3.64
C ASP A 28 -37.44 16.51 -4.99
N ASN A 29 -38.74 16.41 -5.17
CA ASN A 29 -39.41 16.11 -6.42
C ASN A 29 -38.81 16.96 -7.54
N THR A 30 -37.67 16.58 -8.11
CA THR A 30 -37.30 17.01 -9.44
C THR A 30 -38.26 16.22 -10.31
N SER A 31 -39.32 16.88 -10.77
CA SER A 31 -40.26 16.38 -11.79
C SER A 31 -39.54 15.89 -13.05
N ASP A 32 -38.27 16.23 -13.20
CA ASP A 32 -37.52 16.10 -14.42
C ASP A 32 -36.76 14.76 -14.45
N ASN A 33 -36.99 14.02 -15.53
CA ASN A 33 -36.27 12.79 -15.84
C ASN A 33 -34.81 13.11 -16.22
N PHE A 34 -33.83 12.49 -15.56
CA PHE A 34 -32.41 12.79 -15.77
C PHE A 34 -31.55 11.53 -15.91
N ILE A 35 -30.32 11.67 -16.41
CA ILE A 35 -29.30 10.60 -16.37
C ILE A 35 -27.97 11.19 -15.90
N ASN A 36 -27.56 10.77 -14.71
CA ASN A 36 -26.23 11.05 -14.18
C ASN A 36 -25.35 9.81 -14.28
N ILE A 37 -24.12 9.99 -14.80
CA ILE A 37 -23.12 8.93 -14.89
C ILE A 37 -21.90 9.43 -14.13
N VAL A 38 -21.57 8.75 -13.03
CA VAL A 38 -20.46 9.10 -12.15
C VAL A 38 -19.19 8.37 -12.57
N TYR A 39 -19.33 7.11 -12.99
CA TYR A 39 -18.22 6.30 -13.46
C TYR A 39 -18.68 5.38 -14.61
N PRO A 40 -17.83 5.14 -15.64
CA PRO A 40 -16.58 5.84 -15.92
C PRO A 40 -16.84 7.24 -16.49
N ALA A 41 -15.82 8.10 -16.50
CA ALA A 41 -15.91 9.42 -17.14
C ALA A 41 -16.06 9.31 -18.67
N GLN A 42 -16.58 10.36 -19.31
CA GLN A 42 -16.70 10.42 -20.77
C GLN A 42 -15.32 10.29 -21.44
N ASN A 43 -15.23 9.44 -22.46
CA ASN A 43 -14.00 9.11 -23.18
C ASN A 43 -12.91 8.43 -22.32
N ALA A 44 -13.26 7.86 -21.16
CA ALA A 44 -12.31 7.14 -20.32
C ALA A 44 -11.66 5.95 -21.06
N THR A 45 -10.39 5.70 -20.77
CA THR A 45 -9.62 4.58 -21.32
C THR A 45 -9.53 3.46 -20.29
N ILE A 46 -10.10 2.30 -20.59
CA ILE A 46 -10.19 1.15 -19.69
C ILE A 46 -9.46 -0.03 -20.30
N LYS A 47 -8.49 -0.61 -19.59
CA LYS A 47 -7.68 -1.74 -20.11
C LYS A 47 -8.41 -3.09 -20.02
N ALA A 48 -9.25 -3.25 -18.99
CA ALA A 48 -9.99 -4.49 -18.74
C ALA A 48 -11.00 -4.78 -19.87
N SER A 49 -11.37 -6.06 -20.03
CA SER A 49 -12.37 -6.51 -21.01
C SER A 49 -13.81 -6.17 -20.65
N SER A 50 -14.04 -5.62 -19.48
CA SER A 50 -15.33 -5.11 -19.04
C SER A 50 -15.14 -3.97 -18.05
N THR A 51 -16.17 -3.18 -17.86
CA THR A 51 -16.28 -2.14 -16.84
C THR A 51 -17.70 -2.14 -16.29
N PHE A 52 -18.02 -1.20 -15.42
CA PHE A 52 -19.36 -0.98 -14.91
C PHE A 52 -19.70 0.50 -14.96
N PHE A 53 -20.94 0.81 -15.31
CA PHE A 53 -21.52 2.14 -15.14
C PHE A 53 -22.08 2.27 -13.74
N VAL A 54 -21.71 3.35 -13.05
CA VAL A 54 -22.27 3.75 -11.76
C VAL A 54 -22.86 5.14 -11.95
N GLY A 55 -24.09 5.34 -11.50
CA GLY A 55 -24.77 6.60 -11.65
C GLY A 55 -26.15 6.63 -11.02
N SER A 56 -26.92 7.65 -11.34
CA SER A 56 -28.26 7.82 -10.84
C SER A 56 -29.23 8.35 -11.91
N THR A 57 -30.49 7.99 -11.75
CA THR A 57 -31.64 8.54 -12.47
C THR A 57 -32.76 8.83 -11.46
N HIS A 58 -33.92 9.28 -11.92
CA HIS A 58 -35.10 9.43 -11.09
C HIS A 58 -35.53 8.05 -10.52
N PRO A 59 -35.84 7.93 -9.20
CA PRO A 59 -36.14 6.64 -8.56
C PRO A 59 -37.27 5.81 -9.18
N LYS A 60 -38.23 6.47 -9.82
CA LYS A 60 -39.37 5.81 -10.50
C LYS A 60 -39.13 5.56 -12.00
N ALA A 61 -37.99 5.99 -12.54
CA ALA A 61 -37.70 5.81 -13.96
C ALA A 61 -37.28 4.37 -14.26
N THR A 62 -37.59 3.93 -15.48
CA THR A 62 -36.95 2.73 -16.06
C THR A 62 -35.68 3.13 -16.79
N LEU A 63 -34.60 2.36 -16.66
CA LEU A 63 -33.32 2.64 -17.31
C LEU A 63 -32.95 1.51 -18.28
N LYS A 64 -32.54 1.87 -19.49
CA LYS A 64 -31.94 0.94 -20.47
C LYS A 64 -30.58 1.42 -20.94
N ILE A 65 -29.61 0.51 -21.04
CA ILE A 65 -28.27 0.75 -21.60
C ILE A 65 -28.09 -0.13 -22.83
N ASN A 66 -27.92 0.47 -24.00
CA ASN A 66 -27.89 -0.23 -25.29
C ASN A 66 -29.10 -1.16 -25.49
N GLY A 67 -30.28 -0.74 -24.98
CA GLY A 67 -31.52 -1.50 -25.07
C GLY A 67 -31.77 -2.50 -23.92
N ASN A 68 -30.73 -2.87 -23.16
CA ASN A 68 -30.85 -3.78 -22.02
C ASN A 68 -31.31 -3.05 -20.77
N THR A 69 -32.29 -3.59 -20.05
CA THR A 69 -32.80 -3.01 -18.80
C THR A 69 -31.74 -3.07 -17.70
N ALA A 70 -31.47 -1.93 -17.05
CA ALA A 70 -30.63 -1.82 -15.87
C ALA A 70 -31.50 -1.60 -14.62
N LYS A 71 -31.10 -2.18 -13.49
CA LYS A 71 -31.84 -2.04 -12.22
C LYS A 71 -31.66 -0.62 -11.66
N VAL A 72 -32.77 0.09 -11.46
CA VAL A 72 -32.83 1.36 -10.72
C VAL A 72 -33.28 1.06 -9.29
N TYR A 73 -32.50 1.52 -8.32
CA TYR A 73 -32.74 1.32 -6.90
C TYR A 73 -33.65 2.41 -6.32
N PRO A 74 -34.26 2.21 -5.14
CA PRO A 74 -35.21 3.18 -4.56
C PRO A 74 -34.68 4.60 -4.35
N ASN A 75 -33.35 4.78 -4.27
CA ASN A 75 -32.70 6.09 -4.20
C ASN A 75 -32.25 6.63 -5.57
N GLY A 76 -32.73 6.02 -6.67
CA GLY A 76 -32.38 6.37 -8.05
C GLY A 76 -31.03 5.84 -8.52
N SER A 77 -30.25 5.19 -7.66
CA SER A 77 -28.93 4.65 -8.01
C SER A 77 -29.04 3.49 -9.00
N PHE A 78 -28.02 3.31 -9.83
CA PHE A 78 -27.85 2.09 -10.62
C PHE A 78 -26.36 1.73 -10.70
N VAL A 79 -26.11 0.43 -10.87
CA VAL A 79 -24.82 -0.10 -11.32
C VAL A 79 -25.09 -1.09 -12.44
N GLU A 80 -24.33 -1.06 -13.53
CA GLU A 80 -24.52 -2.01 -14.63
C GLU A 80 -23.20 -2.41 -15.27
N ILE A 81 -22.96 -3.70 -15.46
CA ILE A 81 -21.69 -4.21 -15.98
C ILE A 81 -21.79 -4.30 -17.50
N VAL A 82 -20.78 -3.78 -18.19
CA VAL A 82 -20.74 -3.81 -19.64
C VAL A 82 -19.44 -4.41 -20.16
N PRO A 83 -19.49 -5.29 -21.18
CA PRO A 83 -18.29 -5.74 -21.86
C PRO A 83 -17.68 -4.62 -22.70
N LEU A 84 -16.36 -4.68 -22.89
CA LEU A 84 -15.61 -3.75 -23.73
C LEU A 84 -14.85 -4.50 -24.82
N MET A 85 -15.20 -4.21 -26.06
CA MET A 85 -14.43 -4.60 -27.23
C MET A 85 -13.16 -3.73 -27.33
N GLN A 86 -12.11 -4.25 -27.95
CA GLN A 86 -10.95 -3.45 -28.29
C GLN A 86 -11.36 -2.29 -29.23
N GLY A 87 -10.78 -1.10 -29.02
CA GLY A 87 -11.16 0.12 -29.74
C GLY A 87 -12.21 0.98 -29.03
N GLU A 88 -13.01 1.71 -29.82
CA GLU A 88 -14.07 2.58 -29.30
C GLU A 88 -15.33 1.78 -28.97
N ASN A 89 -15.93 2.07 -27.81
CA ASN A 89 -17.19 1.48 -27.37
C ASN A 89 -18.17 2.63 -27.10
N SER A 90 -19.36 2.58 -27.70
CA SER A 90 -20.41 3.58 -27.51
C SER A 90 -21.60 2.98 -26.78
N PHE A 91 -22.12 3.71 -25.81
CA PHE A 91 -23.25 3.32 -24.97
C PHE A 91 -24.33 4.40 -25.03
N THR A 92 -25.59 3.98 -25.20
CA THR A 92 -26.75 4.88 -25.16
C THR A 92 -27.67 4.49 -24.01
N PHE A 93 -27.90 5.45 -23.12
CA PHE A 93 -28.73 5.34 -21.94
C PHE A 93 -30.09 5.97 -22.25
N HIS A 94 -31.17 5.25 -21.94
CA HIS A 94 -32.54 5.75 -22.02
C HIS A 94 -33.17 5.63 -20.63
N SER A 95 -33.48 6.76 -20.03
CA SER A 95 -34.26 6.82 -18.80
C SER A 95 -35.66 7.24 -19.16
N THR A 96 -36.69 6.52 -18.72
CA THR A 96 -38.10 6.84 -19.02
C THR A 96 -38.90 6.97 -17.72
N LEU A 97 -39.54 8.13 -17.54
CA LEU A 97 -40.40 8.47 -16.41
C LEU A 97 -41.69 9.07 -16.96
N ASP A 98 -42.85 8.52 -16.58
CA ASP A 98 -44.18 9.02 -16.96
C ASP A 98 -44.32 9.34 -18.46
N GLY A 99 -43.78 8.45 -19.31
CA GLY A 99 -43.78 8.58 -20.78
C GLY A 99 -42.69 9.48 -21.36
N THR A 100 -42.03 10.32 -20.55
CA THR A 100 -40.93 11.18 -20.99
C THR A 100 -39.61 10.41 -20.98
N THR A 101 -38.84 10.45 -22.07
CA THR A 101 -37.55 9.74 -22.18
C THR A 101 -36.38 10.70 -22.31
N THR A 102 -35.42 10.60 -21.39
CA THR A 102 -34.13 11.30 -21.42
C THR A 102 -33.07 10.35 -21.99
N ILE A 103 -32.26 10.86 -22.93
CA ILE A 103 -31.22 10.07 -23.62
C ILE A 103 -29.84 10.66 -23.30
N LYS A 104 -28.89 9.79 -22.95
CA LYS A 104 -27.48 10.17 -22.77
C LYS A 104 -26.58 9.20 -23.52
N LYS A 105 -25.55 9.71 -24.17
CA LYS A 105 -24.54 8.87 -24.85
C LYS A 105 -23.23 8.94 -24.06
N GLN A 106 -22.58 7.79 -23.92
CA GLN A 106 -21.26 7.66 -23.33
C GLN A 106 -20.33 6.97 -24.32
N LYS A 107 -19.08 7.43 -24.42
CA LYS A 107 -18.02 6.73 -25.16
C LYS A 107 -16.90 6.32 -24.24
N LEU A 108 -16.38 5.12 -24.43
CA LEU A 108 -15.24 4.55 -23.72
C LEU A 108 -14.23 3.98 -24.73
N LYS A 109 -12.96 3.92 -24.36
CA LYS A 109 -11.91 3.34 -25.18
C LYS A 109 -11.23 2.18 -24.45
N ARG A 110 -11.10 1.04 -25.11
CA ARG A 110 -10.25 -0.05 -24.62
C ARG A 110 -9.02 -0.19 -25.52
N PRO A 111 -7.79 0.02 -24.99
CA PRO A 111 -6.58 -0.15 -25.78
C PRO A 111 -6.44 -1.59 -26.30
N ASN A 112 -5.87 -1.74 -27.49
CA ASN A 112 -5.45 -3.05 -27.99
C ASN A 112 -4.27 -3.50 -27.12
N THR A 113 -4.44 -4.59 -26.37
CA THR A 113 -3.50 -5.02 -25.32
C THR A 113 -2.22 -5.65 -25.86
N LEU A 114 -2.24 -6.10 -27.10
CA LEU A 114 -1.07 -6.56 -27.84
C LEU A 114 -1.16 -5.93 -29.22
N LYS A 115 -0.06 -5.32 -29.67
CA LYS A 115 0.05 -4.95 -31.08
C LYS A 115 -0.15 -6.23 -31.90
N THR A 116 -1.11 -6.22 -32.82
CA THR A 116 -1.18 -7.26 -33.85
C THR A 116 0.05 -7.07 -34.72
N LEU A 117 0.96 -8.03 -34.68
CA LEU A 117 2.16 -8.01 -35.50
C LEU A 117 1.84 -8.64 -36.85
N SER A 118 2.45 -8.10 -37.89
CA SER A 118 2.31 -8.64 -39.24
C SER A 118 2.76 -10.09 -39.30
N THR A 119 1.98 -10.92 -39.98
CA THR A 119 2.29 -12.33 -40.27
C THR A 119 2.96 -12.50 -41.63
N THR A 120 3.03 -11.44 -42.45
CA THR A 120 3.63 -11.45 -43.80
C THR A 120 4.97 -10.72 -43.86
N THR A 121 5.22 -9.82 -42.92
CA THR A 121 6.46 -9.06 -42.79
C THR A 121 7.03 -9.23 -41.39
N LEU A 122 8.36 -9.28 -41.29
CA LEU A 122 9.04 -9.30 -40.01
C LEU A 122 8.78 -7.97 -39.26
N GLU A 123 8.41 -8.05 -37.99
CA GLU A 123 8.08 -6.89 -37.17
C GLU A 123 8.54 -7.07 -35.72
N ILE A 124 8.91 -5.97 -35.06
CA ILE A 124 9.20 -5.90 -33.62
C ILE A 124 8.19 -4.97 -32.95
N ASP A 125 7.56 -5.44 -31.87
CA ASP A 125 6.79 -4.60 -30.95
C ASP A 125 7.76 -3.81 -30.06
N ASN A 126 8.07 -2.57 -30.44
CA ASN A 126 9.00 -1.72 -29.68
C ASN A 126 8.61 -1.56 -28.20
N SER A 127 7.32 -1.64 -27.87
CA SER A 127 6.84 -1.47 -26.47
C SER A 127 7.19 -2.66 -25.57
N SER A 128 7.56 -3.79 -26.17
CA SER A 128 7.91 -5.03 -25.47
C SER A 128 9.42 -5.20 -25.22
N ILE A 129 10.24 -4.30 -25.76
CA ILE A 129 11.70 -4.40 -25.67
C ILE A 129 12.15 -4.18 -24.22
N TYR A 130 12.98 -5.09 -23.73
CA TYR A 130 13.60 -5.06 -22.41
C TYR A 130 15.11 -5.35 -22.56
N PRO A 131 15.99 -4.68 -21.77
CA PRO A 131 15.65 -3.72 -20.71
C PRO A 131 15.10 -2.39 -21.24
N ASN A 132 14.04 -1.90 -20.60
CA ASN A 132 13.38 -0.64 -20.97
C ASN A 132 13.88 0.57 -20.17
N LYS A 133 14.79 0.35 -19.23
CA LYS A 133 15.51 1.36 -18.45
C LYS A 133 16.96 0.91 -18.30
N SER A 134 17.88 1.86 -18.15
CA SER A 134 19.30 1.53 -17.95
C SER A 134 19.51 0.76 -16.64
N LEU A 135 20.51 -0.11 -16.66
CA LEU A 135 20.85 -0.98 -15.54
C LEU A 135 22.36 -0.99 -15.30
N THR A 136 22.72 -1.19 -14.03
CA THR A 136 24.11 -1.37 -13.60
C THR A 136 24.22 -2.71 -12.88
N LEU A 137 25.07 -3.59 -13.41
CA LEU A 137 25.20 -4.98 -12.96
C LEU A 137 26.60 -5.33 -12.46
N THR A 138 26.67 -6.36 -11.63
CA THR A 138 27.89 -7.01 -11.14
C THR A 138 28.08 -8.39 -11.79
N PRO A 139 29.27 -9.02 -11.74
CA PRO A 139 29.49 -10.39 -12.21
C PRO A 139 28.55 -11.45 -11.64
N SER A 140 27.98 -11.24 -10.44
CA SER A 140 26.97 -12.12 -9.86
C SER A 140 25.59 -12.03 -10.54
N ASP A 141 25.40 -11.10 -11.46
CA ASP A 141 24.13 -10.90 -12.17
C ASP A 141 24.11 -11.52 -13.57
N THR A 142 22.91 -11.56 -14.14
CA THR A 142 22.66 -11.99 -15.51
C THR A 142 21.81 -10.91 -16.18
N LEU A 143 22.26 -10.40 -17.33
CA LEU A 143 21.46 -9.55 -18.19
C LEU A 143 20.40 -10.41 -18.89
N GLU A 144 19.14 -10.00 -18.81
CA GLU A 144 18.07 -10.53 -19.66
C GLU A 144 17.75 -9.49 -20.75
N VAL A 145 17.61 -9.93 -21.99
CA VAL A 145 17.12 -9.13 -23.12
C VAL A 145 15.91 -9.86 -23.71
N LYS A 146 14.81 -9.14 -23.92
CA LYS A 146 13.61 -9.71 -24.54
C LYS A 146 12.89 -8.70 -25.40
N PHE A 147 12.14 -9.20 -26.37
CA PHE A 147 11.17 -8.43 -27.15
C PHE A 147 10.12 -9.38 -27.70
N ARG A 148 9.01 -8.85 -28.19
CA ARG A 148 7.99 -9.56 -28.95
C ARG A 148 8.13 -9.17 -30.41
N GLY A 149 8.24 -10.16 -31.29
CA GLY A 149 8.29 -10.00 -32.74
C GLY A 149 7.30 -10.92 -33.44
N THR A 150 7.31 -10.89 -34.77
CA THR A 150 6.57 -11.85 -35.61
C THR A 150 6.95 -13.28 -35.23
N GLY A 151 5.99 -14.08 -34.74
CA GLY A 151 6.28 -15.44 -34.28
C GLY A 151 6.58 -16.40 -35.44
N SER A 152 7.51 -17.33 -35.26
CA SER A 152 7.94 -18.23 -36.36
C SER A 152 6.82 -19.14 -36.86
N LYS A 153 5.89 -19.51 -35.97
CA LYS A 153 4.72 -20.33 -36.34
C LYS A 153 3.66 -19.56 -37.12
N ASP A 154 3.53 -18.27 -36.85
CA ASP A 154 2.51 -17.40 -37.43
C ASP A 154 3.01 -16.75 -38.73
N PHE A 155 4.31 -16.89 -39.04
CA PHE A 155 4.93 -16.28 -40.21
C PHE A 155 4.59 -17.05 -41.49
N ILE A 156 3.82 -16.40 -42.37
CA ILE A 156 3.23 -17.03 -43.57
C ILE A 156 4.30 -17.52 -44.55
N LYS A 157 5.45 -16.83 -44.64
CA LYS A 157 6.54 -17.23 -45.55
C LYS A 157 7.22 -18.52 -45.13
N LYS A 158 7.04 -18.97 -43.86
CA LYS A 158 7.63 -20.18 -43.28
C LYS A 158 9.17 -20.28 -43.37
N THR A 159 9.85 -19.17 -43.64
CA THR A 159 11.31 -19.10 -43.58
C THR A 159 11.77 -19.06 -42.11
N PRO A 160 12.95 -19.61 -41.79
CA PRO A 160 13.48 -19.54 -40.43
C PRO A 160 13.63 -18.10 -39.96
N ILE A 161 13.26 -17.86 -38.70
CA ILE A 161 13.48 -16.58 -38.03
C ILE A 161 14.58 -16.77 -37.00
N THR A 162 15.55 -15.87 -37.00
CA THR A 162 16.62 -15.84 -36.00
C THR A 162 16.57 -14.52 -35.23
N ALA A 163 16.86 -14.60 -33.94
CA ALA A 163 16.96 -13.44 -33.07
C ALA A 163 18.24 -13.54 -32.25
N TYR A 164 18.97 -12.44 -32.14
CA TYR A 164 20.14 -12.34 -31.27
C TYR A 164 20.29 -10.90 -30.80
N PHE A 165 21.07 -10.68 -29.73
CA PHE A 165 21.46 -9.34 -29.34
C PHE A 165 22.98 -9.23 -29.23
N LYS A 166 23.49 -8.01 -29.43
CA LYS A 166 24.89 -7.65 -29.26
C LYS A 166 25.07 -6.66 -28.13
N ILE A 167 26.11 -6.89 -27.32
CA ILE A 167 26.63 -5.98 -26.31
C ILE A 167 28.14 -5.89 -26.47
N GLY A 168 28.66 -4.70 -26.80
CA GLY A 168 30.03 -4.56 -27.30
C GLY A 168 30.28 -5.52 -28.47
N ASN A 169 31.31 -6.35 -28.34
CA ASN A 169 31.68 -7.36 -29.35
C ASN A 169 31.01 -8.74 -29.14
N THR A 170 30.23 -8.92 -28.07
CA THR A 170 29.62 -10.21 -27.75
C THR A 170 28.27 -10.36 -28.46
N THR A 171 28.05 -11.49 -29.13
CA THR A 171 26.77 -11.85 -29.75
C THR A 171 26.11 -12.98 -28.95
N ILE A 172 24.83 -12.82 -28.61
CA ILE A 172 24.06 -13.77 -27.82
C ILE A 172 22.78 -14.12 -28.57
N ASN A 173 22.62 -15.40 -28.90
CA ASN A 173 21.41 -15.92 -29.53
C ASN A 173 20.22 -15.88 -28.57
N MET A 174 19.04 -15.59 -29.12
CA MET A 174 17.77 -15.54 -28.40
C MET A 174 16.89 -16.72 -28.81
N VAL A 175 16.05 -17.17 -27.88
CA VAL A 175 15.10 -18.28 -28.09
C VAL A 175 13.69 -17.71 -28.17
N GLU A 176 12.90 -18.20 -29.12
CA GLU A 176 11.46 -17.91 -29.19
C GLU A 176 10.69 -18.70 -28.12
N GLU A 177 9.96 -17.98 -27.28
CA GLU A 177 8.98 -18.46 -26.32
C GLU A 177 7.55 -18.40 -26.92
N LYS A 178 6.51 -18.40 -26.09
CA LYS A 178 5.11 -18.35 -26.57
C LYS A 178 4.75 -16.97 -27.13
N ASN A 179 3.84 -16.93 -28.10
CA ASN A 179 3.24 -15.70 -28.65
C ASN A 179 4.24 -14.71 -29.28
N GLY A 180 5.32 -15.22 -29.88
CA GLY A 180 6.34 -14.43 -30.59
C GLY A 180 7.29 -13.67 -29.66
N PHE A 181 7.39 -14.03 -28.39
CA PHE A 181 8.40 -13.46 -27.49
C PHE A 181 9.75 -14.11 -27.73
N PHE A 182 10.80 -13.32 -27.89
CA PHE A 182 12.18 -13.79 -27.99
C PHE A 182 12.94 -13.35 -26.74
N LYS A 183 13.73 -14.26 -26.16
CA LYS A 183 14.52 -14.02 -24.95
C LYS A 183 15.95 -14.52 -25.09
N GLY A 184 16.90 -13.71 -24.66
CA GLY A 184 18.30 -14.12 -24.49
C GLY A 184 18.85 -13.66 -23.14
N THR A 185 19.86 -14.35 -22.64
CA THR A 185 20.49 -14.04 -21.35
C THR A 185 22.00 -14.05 -21.46
N TYR A 186 22.66 -13.13 -20.78
CA TYR A 186 24.11 -13.04 -20.71
C TYR A 186 24.59 -12.94 -19.27
N LYS A 187 25.46 -13.86 -18.86
CA LYS A 187 26.09 -13.85 -17.54
C LYS A 187 27.22 -12.82 -17.55
N ILE A 188 27.15 -11.82 -16.67
CA ILE A 188 28.18 -10.79 -16.56
C ILE A 188 29.49 -11.44 -16.11
N LYS A 189 30.59 -11.12 -16.79
CA LYS A 189 31.93 -11.61 -16.48
C LYS A 189 32.71 -10.53 -15.72
N LYS A 190 33.71 -10.97 -14.96
CA LYS A 190 34.63 -10.06 -14.26
C LYS A 190 35.44 -9.16 -15.21
N THR A 191 35.64 -9.60 -16.45
CA THR A 191 36.35 -8.84 -17.49
C THR A 191 35.45 -7.89 -18.28
N ASP A 192 34.15 -7.88 -18.02
CA ASP A 192 33.23 -7.00 -18.74
C ASP A 192 33.31 -5.57 -18.16
N ASP A 193 33.66 -4.62 -19.02
CA ASP A 193 33.76 -3.18 -18.70
C ASP A 193 32.83 -2.39 -19.61
N PHE A 194 31.53 -2.50 -19.35
CA PHE A 194 30.51 -1.77 -20.06
C PHE A 194 30.24 -0.45 -19.32
N ASP A 195 30.32 0.69 -20.01
CA ASP A 195 29.82 1.97 -19.52
C ASP A 195 28.72 2.49 -20.45
N LYS A 196 27.49 2.55 -19.92
CA LYS A 196 26.28 2.99 -20.64
C LYS A 196 26.19 2.39 -22.05
N THR A 197 26.62 1.15 -22.19
CA THR A 197 26.76 0.47 -23.47
C THR A 197 25.37 0.13 -24.02
N PRO A 198 25.07 0.48 -25.28
CA PRO A 198 23.81 0.12 -25.90
C PRO A 198 23.72 -1.39 -26.16
N ILE A 199 22.51 -1.93 -26.02
CA ILE A 199 22.22 -3.33 -26.34
C ILE A 199 21.44 -3.33 -27.64
N ASN A 200 21.99 -3.97 -28.67
CA ASN A 200 21.40 -3.98 -30.01
C ASN A 200 20.80 -5.35 -30.31
N ILE A 201 19.49 -5.39 -30.51
CA ILE A 201 18.72 -6.55 -30.93
C ILE A 201 18.72 -6.62 -32.45
N PHE A 202 18.89 -7.83 -32.97
CA PHE A 202 18.79 -8.17 -34.37
C PHE A 202 17.75 -9.26 -34.53
N PHE A 203 16.87 -9.08 -35.51
CA PHE A 203 15.78 -9.98 -35.81
C PHE A 203 15.71 -10.20 -37.30
N GLU A 204 15.93 -11.42 -37.75
CA GLU A 204 16.30 -11.71 -39.13
C GLU A 204 15.51 -12.89 -39.70
N THR A 205 15.26 -12.83 -41.00
CA THR A 205 14.79 -13.94 -41.83
C THR A 205 15.35 -13.75 -43.24
N GLU A 206 15.18 -14.71 -44.16
CA GLU A 206 15.84 -14.68 -45.49
C GLU A 206 15.71 -13.31 -46.20
N GLY A 207 16.87 -12.64 -46.37
CA GLY A 207 16.98 -11.34 -47.03
C GLY A 207 16.46 -10.13 -46.25
N ILE A 208 16.02 -10.29 -45.00
CA ILE A 208 15.47 -9.22 -44.16
C ILE A 208 16.13 -9.24 -42.78
N SER A 209 16.73 -8.11 -42.36
CA SER A 209 17.26 -7.91 -41.01
C SER A 209 16.68 -6.64 -40.40
N LEU A 210 16.11 -6.76 -39.21
CA LEU A 210 15.64 -5.65 -38.39
C LEU A 210 16.59 -5.46 -37.21
N GLN A 211 17.04 -4.22 -37.01
CA GLN A 211 17.85 -3.85 -35.86
C GLN A 211 17.09 -2.87 -34.95
N LYS A 212 17.16 -3.11 -33.64
CA LYS A 212 16.63 -2.22 -32.61
C LYS A 212 17.60 -2.10 -31.44
N THR A 213 17.78 -0.89 -30.94
CA THR A 213 18.50 -0.65 -29.69
C THR A 213 17.52 -0.64 -28.54
N THR A 214 17.87 -1.28 -27.43
CA THR A 214 17.05 -1.25 -26.21
C THR A 214 16.97 0.17 -25.65
N PRO A 215 15.84 0.58 -25.05
CA PRO A 215 15.75 1.87 -24.38
C PRO A 215 16.73 2.00 -23.19
N GLY A 216 17.01 0.90 -22.51
CA GLY A 216 18.00 0.84 -21.44
C GLY A 216 19.41 0.55 -21.94
N THR A 217 20.41 1.13 -21.29
CA THR A 217 21.84 0.81 -21.48
C THR A 217 22.37 -0.08 -20.36
N LEU A 218 23.48 -0.78 -20.61
CA LEU A 218 24.18 -1.58 -19.61
C LEU A 218 25.44 -0.85 -19.12
N SER A 219 25.58 -0.74 -17.80
CA SER A 219 26.87 -0.51 -17.15
C SER A 219 27.26 -1.74 -16.30
N THR A 220 28.55 -2.00 -16.17
CA THR A 220 29.09 -3.00 -15.22
C THR A 220 29.97 -2.36 -14.17
N ILE A 221 29.98 -2.98 -13.00
CA ILE A 221 30.88 -2.63 -11.90
C ILE A 221 31.44 -3.93 -11.30
N ASP A 222 32.60 -3.83 -10.64
CA ASP A 222 33.20 -4.96 -9.94
C ASP A 222 32.26 -5.55 -8.86
N GLU A 223 32.39 -6.85 -8.59
CA GLU A 223 31.53 -7.58 -7.64
C GLU A 223 31.55 -7.00 -6.21
N ASP A 224 32.73 -6.50 -5.81
CA ASP A 224 32.99 -5.93 -4.51
C ASP A 224 32.88 -4.41 -4.50
N PHE A 225 32.66 -3.77 -5.66
CA PHE A 225 32.48 -2.33 -5.74
C PHE A 225 31.10 -1.92 -5.24
N TYR A 226 31.06 -0.86 -4.46
CA TYR A 226 29.85 -0.18 -4.05
C TYR A 226 30.14 1.30 -3.79
N VAL A 227 29.12 2.11 -3.98
CA VAL A 227 29.09 3.51 -3.54
C VAL A 227 28.22 3.59 -2.29
N ILE A 228 28.50 4.54 -1.39
CA ILE A 228 27.67 4.71 -0.21
C ILE A 228 26.57 5.72 -0.47
N GLY A 229 25.34 5.28 -0.20
CA GLY A 229 24.16 6.14 -0.14
C GLY A 229 23.71 6.35 1.29
N ARG A 230 23.02 7.46 1.54
CA ARG A 230 22.33 7.74 2.79
C ARG A 230 20.84 7.88 2.54
N VAL A 231 20.02 7.22 3.35
CA VAL A 231 18.56 7.39 3.31
C VAL A 231 18.19 8.80 3.77
N ILE A 232 17.40 9.52 2.99
CA ILE A 232 16.98 10.91 3.30
C ILE A 232 15.51 11.05 3.69
N SER A 233 14.72 9.99 3.52
CA SER A 233 13.28 9.95 3.78
C SER A 233 12.94 9.08 4.99
N ASP A 234 12.02 9.54 5.84
CA ASP A 234 11.54 8.79 7.00
C ASP A 234 10.64 7.59 6.63
N ASP A 235 10.15 7.56 5.39
CA ASP A 235 9.26 6.51 4.85
C ASP A 235 9.90 5.74 3.68
N ALA A 236 11.23 5.69 3.61
CA ALA A 236 11.95 5.06 2.51
C ALA A 236 11.56 3.57 2.34
N VAL A 237 10.84 3.27 1.25
CA VAL A 237 10.25 1.95 1.02
C VAL A 237 11.30 1.01 0.44
N VAL A 238 11.65 -0.01 1.22
CA VAL A 238 12.52 -1.11 0.79
C VAL A 238 11.72 -2.18 0.06
N ARG A 239 12.29 -2.72 -1.03
CA ARG A 239 11.61 -3.68 -1.92
C ARG A 239 12.47 -4.88 -2.26
N LEU A 240 11.83 -6.00 -2.58
CA LEU A 240 12.55 -7.19 -3.08
C LEU A 240 13.06 -7.03 -4.51
N ASN A 241 12.37 -6.24 -5.35
CA ASN A 241 12.71 -6.02 -6.76
C ASN A 241 12.47 -4.54 -7.14
N PRO A 242 13.08 -4.02 -8.23
CA PRO A 242 12.96 -2.63 -8.66
C PRO A 242 11.64 -2.37 -9.43
N ASP A 243 10.53 -2.76 -8.81
CA ASP A 243 9.17 -2.61 -9.33
C ASP A 243 8.27 -1.97 -8.26
N THR A 244 7.42 -1.04 -8.68
CA THR A 244 6.46 -0.36 -7.79
C THR A 244 5.49 -1.33 -7.12
N ASN A 245 5.21 -2.47 -7.77
CA ASN A 245 4.35 -3.55 -7.29
C ASN A 245 5.11 -4.65 -6.53
N ALA A 246 6.45 -4.60 -6.49
CA ALA A 246 7.23 -5.58 -5.74
C ALA A 246 6.86 -5.58 -4.25
N ALA A 247 7.01 -6.76 -3.63
CA ALA A 247 6.80 -6.92 -2.20
C ALA A 247 7.65 -5.91 -1.41
N ARG A 248 6.97 -5.17 -0.53
CA ARG A 248 7.57 -4.17 0.35
C ARG A 248 8.07 -4.84 1.62
N LEU A 249 9.29 -4.50 2.01
CA LEU A 249 9.89 -4.88 3.28
C LEU A 249 9.71 -3.75 4.30
N SER A 250 10.22 -3.95 5.52
CA SER A 250 10.25 -2.90 6.54
C SER A 250 11.00 -1.66 6.02
N PRO A 251 10.44 -0.44 6.18
CA PRO A 251 11.15 0.79 5.85
C PRO A 251 12.47 0.95 6.61
N MET A 252 13.43 1.64 5.99
CA MET A 252 14.68 2.05 6.63
C MET A 252 14.56 3.49 7.12
N LYS A 253 15.20 3.79 8.26
CA LYS A 253 15.16 5.13 8.86
C LYS A 253 16.07 6.09 8.10
N LYS A 254 15.67 7.36 8.06
CA LYS A 254 16.53 8.46 7.60
C LYS A 254 17.88 8.44 8.31
N GLY A 255 18.95 8.67 7.55
CA GLY A 255 20.34 8.64 8.00
C GLY A 255 21.04 7.29 7.84
N THR A 256 20.29 6.20 7.59
CA THR A 256 20.85 4.86 7.35
C THR A 256 21.84 4.88 6.19
N LEU A 257 23.03 4.31 6.38
CA LEU A 257 24.06 4.16 5.34
C LEU A 257 23.87 2.85 4.57
N LEU A 258 23.96 2.92 3.25
CA LEU A 258 23.65 1.85 2.32
C LEU A 258 24.82 1.59 1.38
N ALA A 259 25.20 0.32 1.20
CA ALA A 259 26.10 -0.08 0.12
C ALA A 259 25.32 -0.26 -1.19
N LEU A 260 25.49 0.67 -2.13
CA LEU A 260 24.83 0.66 -3.42
C LEU A 260 25.72 -0.04 -4.44
N ASN A 261 25.24 -1.15 -5.03
CA ASN A 261 26.04 -1.97 -5.93
C ASN A 261 25.31 -2.31 -7.24
N GLY A 262 24.42 -1.44 -7.69
CA GLY A 262 23.70 -1.63 -8.94
C GLY A 262 22.50 -0.73 -9.07
N GLU A 263 21.92 -0.71 -10.26
CA GLU A 263 20.83 0.20 -10.60
C GLU A 263 19.87 -0.45 -11.58
N TYR A 264 18.61 -0.02 -11.53
CA TYR A 264 17.63 -0.30 -12.58
C TYR A 264 16.68 0.89 -12.68
N GLY A 265 16.86 1.73 -13.69
CA GLY A 265 16.09 2.94 -13.87
C GLY A 265 16.16 3.87 -12.66
N ASP A 266 15.01 4.04 -12.00
CA ASP A 266 14.84 4.94 -10.85
C ASP A 266 15.14 4.29 -9.50
N TYR A 267 15.74 3.09 -9.49
CA TYR A 267 16.07 2.35 -8.28
C TYR A 267 17.58 2.12 -8.15
N PHE A 268 18.07 2.25 -6.91
CA PHE A 268 19.34 1.68 -6.50
C PHE A 268 19.13 0.28 -5.95
N ARG A 269 20.10 -0.59 -6.23
CA ARG A 269 20.26 -1.88 -5.56
C ARG A 269 21.16 -1.71 -4.34
N ILE A 270 20.66 -2.15 -3.19
CA ILE A 270 21.36 -2.12 -1.91
C ILE A 270 21.86 -3.54 -1.61
N LYS A 271 23.17 -3.70 -1.45
CA LYS A 271 23.82 -4.93 -0.99
C LYS A 271 23.85 -4.91 0.54
N LEU A 272 22.85 -5.54 1.16
CA LEU A 272 22.82 -5.69 2.62
C LEU A 272 23.82 -6.75 3.10
N SER A 273 23.96 -7.82 2.33
CA SER A 273 25.00 -8.84 2.47
C SER A 273 25.26 -9.49 1.11
N ASP A 274 26.23 -10.40 1.04
CA ASP A 274 26.52 -11.15 -0.19
C ASP A 274 25.34 -12.05 -0.61
N ARG A 275 24.44 -12.38 0.33
CA ARG A 275 23.23 -13.20 0.12
C ARG A 275 21.94 -12.39 0.05
N LYS A 276 21.95 -11.10 0.44
CA LYS A 276 20.75 -10.27 0.51
C LYS A 276 20.94 -8.96 -0.23
N LYS A 277 20.20 -8.81 -1.32
CA LYS A 277 20.07 -7.58 -2.11
C LYS A 277 18.62 -7.09 -2.01
N VAL A 278 18.43 -5.78 -1.89
CA VAL A 278 17.10 -5.13 -1.89
C VAL A 278 17.15 -3.87 -2.75
N TRP A 279 16.01 -3.24 -2.98
CA TRP A 279 15.89 -2.08 -3.85
C TRP A 279 15.17 -0.92 -3.16
N MET A 280 15.60 0.29 -3.48
CA MET A 280 15.01 1.54 -3.00
C MET A 280 15.03 2.58 -4.12
N LEU A 281 14.06 3.49 -4.13
CA LEU A 281 14.02 4.56 -5.12
C LEU A 281 15.21 5.50 -4.94
N LYS A 282 15.81 5.93 -6.06
CA LYS A 282 16.94 6.88 -6.07
C LYS A 282 16.60 8.17 -5.34
N LYS A 283 15.36 8.65 -5.48
CA LYS A 283 14.89 9.88 -4.80
C LYS A 283 14.89 9.82 -3.27
N ASP A 284 14.96 8.62 -2.68
CA ASP A 284 14.98 8.44 -1.22
C ASP A 284 16.41 8.28 -0.68
N ILE A 285 17.43 8.38 -1.56
CA ILE A 285 18.85 8.19 -1.25
C ILE A 285 19.65 9.39 -1.79
N GLU A 286 20.51 9.97 -0.94
CA GLU A 286 21.58 10.86 -1.39
C GLU A 286 22.92 10.09 -1.44
N MET A 287 23.81 10.47 -2.35
CA MET A 287 25.16 9.95 -2.34
C MET A 287 25.92 10.54 -1.16
N ALA A 288 26.58 9.68 -0.39
CA ALA A 288 27.48 10.13 0.66
C ALA A 288 28.90 10.16 0.09
N GLU A 289 29.54 11.32 0.11
CA GLU A 289 30.99 11.42 -0.06
C GLU A 289 31.63 10.67 1.12
N LEU A 290 32.31 9.55 0.85
CA LEU A 290 33.02 8.84 1.91
C LEU A 290 34.40 9.46 2.11
N THR A 291 34.73 9.74 3.36
CA THR A 291 36.10 9.49 3.85
C THR A 291 36.27 8.07 4.37
N ASP A 292 35.20 7.35 4.79
CA ASP A 292 35.31 6.05 5.46
C ASP A 292 34.19 5.06 5.08
N CYS A 293 34.54 3.88 4.54
CA CYS A 293 33.63 2.74 4.34
C CYS A 293 32.82 2.44 5.63
N PRO A 294 31.54 2.02 5.55
CA PRO A 294 30.77 1.68 6.75
C PRO A 294 31.53 0.60 7.54
N PRO A 295 31.98 0.90 8.77
CA PRO A 295 32.74 -0.05 9.57
C PRO A 295 31.83 -1.23 9.94
N ILE A 296 32.39 -2.43 10.02
CA ILE A 296 31.65 -3.55 10.59
C ILE A 296 31.56 -3.31 12.10
N SER A 297 30.35 -3.27 12.65
CA SER A 297 30.16 -3.13 14.10
C SER A 297 30.23 -4.51 14.76
N ASP A 298 30.84 -4.59 15.93
CA ASP A 298 30.77 -5.79 16.77
C ASP A 298 29.58 -5.69 17.72
N LEU A 299 28.76 -6.73 17.78
CA LEU A 299 27.74 -6.86 18.82
C LEU A 299 28.42 -7.18 20.16
N SER A 300 28.86 -6.13 20.85
CA SER A 300 29.66 -6.22 22.08
C SER A 300 28.82 -6.23 23.35
N LYS A 301 27.66 -5.57 23.35
CA LYS A 301 26.79 -5.44 24.51
C LYS A 301 25.35 -5.19 24.11
N ILE A 302 24.41 -5.66 24.93
CA ILE A 302 23.01 -5.26 24.87
C ILE A 302 22.62 -4.76 26.25
N ASN A 303 22.18 -3.50 26.35
CA ASN A 303 21.63 -2.95 27.59
C ASN A 303 20.11 -2.88 27.48
N ILE A 304 19.40 -3.10 28.59
CA ILE A 304 17.96 -2.99 28.62
C ILE A 304 17.53 -2.07 29.73
N TYR A 305 16.71 -1.09 29.39
CA TYR A 305 16.10 -0.14 30.30
C TYR A 305 14.58 -0.23 30.18
N SER A 306 13.86 0.34 31.13
CA SER A 306 12.41 0.46 31.02
C SER A 306 11.91 1.66 31.80
N ASP A 307 10.86 2.30 31.30
CA ASP A 307 10.08 3.30 32.05
C ASP A 307 8.66 2.78 32.29
N ASP A 308 7.69 3.62 32.64
CA ASP A 308 6.32 3.15 32.89
C ASP A 308 5.61 2.63 31.63
N SER A 309 6.05 3.04 30.45
CA SER A 309 5.36 2.82 29.16
C SER A 309 6.04 1.83 28.23
N SER A 310 7.36 1.70 28.30
CA SER A 310 8.16 0.97 27.32
C SER A 310 9.35 0.24 27.95
N PHE A 311 9.83 -0.76 27.23
CA PHE A 311 11.17 -1.32 27.36
C PHE A 311 12.05 -0.77 26.24
N PHE A 312 13.33 -0.54 26.54
CA PHE A 312 14.31 -0.01 25.61
C PHE A 312 15.50 -0.95 25.55
N ILE A 313 15.71 -1.60 24.42
CA ILE A 313 16.87 -2.44 24.15
C ILE A 313 17.88 -1.58 23.39
N VAL A 314 19.03 -1.35 24.01
CA VAL A 314 20.08 -0.45 23.52
C VAL A 314 21.28 -1.27 23.09
N ILE A 315 21.60 -1.19 21.80
CA ILE A 315 22.68 -1.92 21.15
C ILE A 315 23.67 -0.89 20.60
N PRO A 316 24.90 -0.82 21.13
CA PRO A 316 25.95 0.01 20.57
C PRO A 316 26.27 -0.43 19.13
N VAL A 317 26.39 0.55 18.23
CA VAL A 317 26.71 0.37 16.81
C VAL A 317 27.67 1.48 16.36
N GLU A 318 28.56 1.18 15.42
CA GLU A 318 29.51 2.19 14.93
C GLU A 318 28.86 3.22 14.00
N TYR A 319 27.73 2.85 13.38
CA TYR A 319 26.99 3.68 12.43
C TYR A 319 25.51 3.31 12.39
N GLN A 320 24.71 4.12 11.68
CA GLN A 320 23.30 3.81 11.44
C GLN A 320 23.16 2.67 10.42
N ALA A 321 23.23 1.45 10.94
CA ALA A 321 23.17 0.21 10.19
C ALA A 321 21.80 -0.03 9.52
N PRO A 322 21.76 -0.65 8.33
CA PRO A 322 20.49 -1.09 7.74
C PRO A 322 19.82 -2.16 8.59
N ILE A 323 18.51 -2.01 8.82
CA ILE A 323 17.70 -2.94 9.62
C ILE A 323 16.52 -3.46 8.80
N LEU A 324 16.32 -4.78 8.81
CA LEU A 324 15.09 -5.41 8.32
C LEU A 324 14.34 -6.08 9.48
N ILE A 325 13.03 -5.83 9.57
CA ILE A 325 12.14 -6.47 10.54
C ILE A 325 11.44 -7.66 9.89
N ASN A 326 11.57 -8.84 10.49
CA ASN A 326 11.10 -10.12 9.98
C ASN A 326 10.11 -10.77 10.96
N ASN A 327 9.12 -10.01 11.42
CA ASN A 327 8.13 -10.49 12.37
C ASN A 327 7.17 -11.48 11.72
N ILE A 328 7.11 -12.68 12.29
CA ILE A 328 6.21 -13.77 11.87
C ILE A 328 5.18 -14.13 12.95
N SER A 329 5.37 -13.66 14.19
CA SER A 329 4.48 -13.91 15.33
C SER A 329 3.93 -12.61 15.88
N GLN A 330 2.78 -12.67 16.55
CA GLN A 330 2.17 -11.50 17.18
C GLN A 330 2.92 -11.01 18.41
N ASN A 331 3.62 -11.89 19.14
CA ASN A 331 4.30 -11.58 20.41
C ASN A 331 5.84 -11.61 20.34
N LYS A 332 6.41 -11.63 19.13
CA LYS A 332 7.86 -11.69 18.91
C LYS A 332 8.29 -10.59 17.95
N LEU A 333 9.40 -9.93 18.29
CA LEU A 333 10.10 -9.00 17.41
C LEU A 333 11.41 -9.63 16.94
N ILE A 334 11.59 -9.74 15.62
CA ILE A 334 12.80 -10.28 14.98
C ILE A 334 13.36 -9.22 14.05
N LEU A 335 14.59 -8.78 14.32
CA LEU A 335 15.28 -7.75 13.53
C LEU A 335 16.62 -8.29 13.07
N ASP A 336 16.93 -8.10 11.79
CA ASP A 336 18.25 -8.34 11.20
C ASP A 336 18.96 -7.00 11.04
N ILE A 337 20.10 -6.84 11.72
CA ILE A 337 20.95 -5.65 11.69
C ILE A 337 22.15 -5.96 10.80
N TYR A 338 22.21 -5.33 9.62
CA TYR A 338 23.24 -5.59 8.63
C TYR A 338 24.49 -4.73 8.86
N GLY A 339 25.66 -5.30 8.55
CA GLY A 339 26.98 -4.75 8.87
C GLY A 339 27.37 -4.90 10.34
N VAL A 340 26.73 -5.83 11.06
CA VAL A 340 27.07 -6.19 12.44
C VAL A 340 27.53 -7.65 12.50
N LYS A 341 28.64 -7.91 13.20
CA LYS A 341 29.16 -9.25 13.48
C LYS A 341 29.06 -9.58 14.96
N GLU A 342 28.69 -10.82 15.26
CA GLU A 342 28.81 -11.41 16.59
C GLU A 342 30.29 -11.67 16.88
N ASN A 343 30.87 -10.98 17.87
CA ASN A 343 32.29 -11.15 18.18
C ASN A 343 32.59 -11.62 19.61
N ILE A 344 31.68 -11.45 20.60
CA ILE A 344 32.07 -11.71 22.01
C ILE A 344 30.96 -12.26 22.93
N LEU A 345 29.66 -12.11 22.63
CA LEU A 345 28.64 -12.52 23.61
C LEU A 345 28.40 -14.06 23.54
N PRO A 346 28.56 -14.83 24.63
CA PRO A 346 28.11 -16.23 24.68
C PRO A 346 26.60 -16.27 24.53
N LYS A 347 26.03 -17.19 23.71
CA LYS A 347 24.57 -17.31 23.49
C LYS A 347 23.78 -17.16 24.79
N GLU A 348 23.33 -15.96 25.07
CA GLU A 348 22.70 -15.60 26.33
C GLU A 348 21.23 -15.30 26.09
N THR A 349 20.39 -15.90 26.94
CA THR A 349 19.02 -15.47 27.12
C THR A 349 18.97 -14.56 28.34
N THR A 350 18.83 -13.27 28.13
CA THR A 350 18.56 -12.35 29.23
C THR A 350 17.05 -12.26 29.41
N THR A 351 16.57 -12.71 30.56
CA THR A 351 15.17 -12.58 30.96
C THR A 351 15.02 -11.36 31.86
N ILE A 352 14.11 -10.44 31.51
CA ILE A 352 14.05 -9.12 32.17
C ILE A 352 12.64 -8.82 32.67
N LYS A 353 12.59 -8.33 33.93
CA LYS A 353 11.41 -7.86 34.68
C LYS A 353 10.30 -8.92 34.77
N ASN A 354 10.28 -9.68 35.87
CA ASN A 354 9.31 -10.76 36.12
C ASN A 354 9.10 -11.74 34.94
N ASN A 355 10.13 -11.95 34.11
CA ASN A 355 10.10 -12.79 32.91
C ASN A 355 9.23 -12.31 31.72
N ILE A 356 8.90 -11.02 31.65
CA ILE A 356 8.08 -10.45 30.57
C ILE A 356 8.79 -10.49 29.21
N ILE A 357 10.11 -10.29 29.19
CA ILE A 357 10.91 -10.29 27.96
C ILE A 357 12.01 -11.34 28.04
N SER A 358 12.14 -12.11 26.97
CA SER A 358 13.29 -12.97 26.68
C SER A 358 13.98 -12.47 25.41
N LEU A 359 15.28 -12.17 25.51
CA LEU A 359 16.08 -11.74 24.36
C LEU A 359 17.05 -12.85 23.97
N SER A 360 17.16 -13.14 22.67
CA SER A 360 18.21 -13.99 22.10
C SER A 360 18.77 -13.37 20.83
N TYR A 361 19.99 -13.77 20.44
CA TYR A 361 20.61 -13.32 19.21
C TYR A 361 21.31 -14.47 18.47
N SER A 362 21.60 -14.24 17.19
CA SER A 362 22.24 -15.22 16.29
C SER A 362 22.81 -14.52 15.06
N GLN A 363 23.71 -15.17 14.32
CA GLN A 363 24.28 -14.66 13.08
C GLN A 363 23.71 -15.42 11.85
N PRO A 364 22.53 -15.07 11.29
CA PRO A 364 21.96 -15.75 10.13
C PRO A 364 22.75 -15.52 8.83
N ASP A 365 23.57 -14.48 8.78
CA ASP A 365 24.41 -14.09 7.65
C ASP A 365 25.75 -13.56 8.17
N PRO A 366 26.90 -13.83 7.53
CA PRO A 366 28.22 -13.33 7.97
C PRO A 366 28.32 -11.82 8.19
N LYS A 367 27.39 -11.03 7.61
CA LYS A 367 27.29 -9.57 7.75
C LYS A 367 25.96 -9.15 8.39
N ALA A 368 25.21 -10.02 9.05
CA ALA A 368 23.99 -9.63 9.77
C ALA A 368 23.83 -10.32 11.13
N ALA A 369 23.65 -9.54 12.17
CA ALA A 369 23.23 -10.01 13.49
C ALA A 369 21.69 -9.99 13.57
N ARG A 370 21.10 -11.08 14.04
CA ARG A 370 19.66 -11.19 14.31
C ARG A 370 19.41 -11.07 15.78
N ILE A 371 18.56 -10.13 16.16
CA ILE A 371 18.01 -10.01 17.51
C ILE A 371 16.58 -10.56 17.49
N LYS A 372 16.26 -11.40 18.46
CA LYS A 372 14.92 -11.92 18.71
C LYS A 372 14.50 -11.52 20.11
N ILE A 373 13.33 -10.90 20.21
CA ILE A 373 12.72 -10.47 21.45
C ILE A 373 11.39 -11.19 21.54
N ASP A 374 11.28 -12.12 22.48
CA ASP A 374 10.07 -12.84 22.83
C ASP A 374 9.40 -12.17 24.03
N THR A 375 8.07 -12.10 24.03
CA THR A 375 7.28 -11.58 25.15
C THR A 375 6.25 -12.60 25.63
N ASP A 376 5.91 -12.54 26.91
CA ASP A 376 4.78 -13.27 27.49
C ASP A 376 3.41 -12.66 27.13
N TYR A 377 3.39 -11.45 26.56
CA TYR A 377 2.20 -10.84 26.00
C TYR A 377 1.54 -11.74 24.94
N LYS A 378 0.22 -11.64 24.79
CA LYS A 378 -0.52 -12.26 23.68
C LYS A 378 -0.09 -11.72 22.32
N HIS A 379 0.30 -10.45 22.28
CA HIS A 379 0.91 -9.79 21.13
C HIS A 379 1.73 -8.57 21.60
N LEU A 380 2.57 -8.03 20.72
CA LEU A 380 3.28 -6.77 20.97
C LEU A 380 2.28 -5.61 21.00
N TRP A 381 2.40 -4.71 21.97
CA TRP A 381 1.56 -3.50 22.07
C TRP A 381 2.04 -2.34 21.20
N GLY A 382 3.19 -2.53 20.57
CA GLY A 382 3.79 -1.62 19.61
C GLY A 382 5.30 -1.62 19.76
N TYR A 383 5.99 -1.31 18.68
CA TYR A 383 7.45 -1.20 18.70
C TYR A 383 7.94 -0.17 17.70
N ASP A 384 9.16 0.30 17.92
CA ASP A 384 9.93 1.06 16.94
C ASP A 384 11.42 0.80 17.13
N TYR A 385 12.21 1.29 16.19
CA TYR A 385 13.63 1.46 16.38
C TYR A 385 14.08 2.84 15.90
N PHE A 386 15.10 3.37 16.54
CA PHE A 386 15.74 4.62 16.15
C PHE A 386 17.19 4.64 16.60
N PHE A 387 17.97 5.59 16.09
CA PHE A 387 19.36 5.76 16.46
C PHE A 387 19.54 7.02 17.30
N LYS A 388 20.32 6.93 18.37
CA LYS A 388 20.74 8.07 19.21
C LYS A 388 22.26 8.03 19.39
N GLY A 389 22.97 8.84 18.59
CA GLY A 389 24.42 8.71 18.46
C GLY A 389 24.80 7.32 17.94
N LYS A 390 25.79 6.69 18.57
CA LYS A 390 26.27 5.33 18.29
C LYS A 390 25.43 4.22 18.95
N ASN A 391 24.15 4.46 19.18
CA ASN A 391 23.26 3.48 19.79
C ASN A 391 22.04 3.25 18.89
N LEU A 392 21.81 1.99 18.52
CA LEU A 392 20.51 1.50 18.08
C LEU A 392 19.63 1.30 19.32
N ILE A 393 18.47 1.91 19.34
CA ILE A 393 17.48 1.77 20.39
C ILE A 393 16.24 1.13 19.79
N ILE A 394 15.87 -0.04 20.32
CA ILE A 394 14.62 -0.72 20.02
C ILE A 394 13.67 -0.43 21.18
N GLU A 395 12.57 0.26 20.87
CA GLU A 395 11.49 0.53 21.81
C GLU A 395 10.41 -0.54 21.68
N LEU A 396 10.00 -1.13 22.80
CA LEU A 396 8.89 -2.07 22.88
C LEU A 396 7.87 -1.57 23.91
N LYS A 397 6.66 -1.25 23.47
CA LYS A 397 5.59 -0.78 24.36
C LYS A 397 5.16 -1.89 25.32
N LYS A 398 4.92 -1.50 26.57
CA LYS A 398 4.32 -2.35 27.59
C LYS A 398 2.82 -2.49 27.38
N GLU A 399 2.26 -3.55 27.95
CA GLU A 399 0.81 -3.66 28.08
C GLU A 399 0.26 -2.46 28.86
N PRO A 400 -0.75 -1.76 28.32
CA PRO A 400 -1.40 -0.68 29.05
C PRO A 400 -2.17 -1.23 30.25
N GLN A 401 -2.41 -0.40 31.26
CA GLN A 401 -3.30 -0.79 32.36
C GLN A 401 -4.75 -0.81 31.85
N ILE A 402 -5.38 -1.98 31.85
CA ILE A 402 -6.74 -2.18 31.31
C ILE A 402 -7.71 -2.48 32.44
N ASN A 403 -8.62 -1.54 32.71
CA ASN A 403 -9.79 -1.75 33.57
C ASN A 403 -10.85 -2.55 32.78
N PRO A 404 -11.17 -3.82 33.14
CA PRO A 404 -12.10 -4.61 32.34
C PRO A 404 -13.53 -4.09 32.35
N GLN A 405 -13.92 -3.25 33.32
CA GLN A 405 -15.22 -2.58 33.34
C GLN A 405 -15.26 -1.34 32.44
N LYS A 406 -14.11 -0.73 32.15
CA LYS A 406 -13.96 0.42 31.24
C LYS A 406 -12.69 0.28 30.41
N PRO A 407 -12.65 -0.67 29.45
CA PRO A 407 -11.40 -1.10 28.83
C PRO A 407 -10.77 -0.08 27.87
N LEU A 408 -11.48 1.00 27.55
CA LEU A 408 -11.00 2.10 26.71
C LEU A 408 -10.62 3.36 27.51
N GLU A 409 -10.83 3.36 28.83
CA GLU A 409 -10.54 4.51 29.69
C GLU A 409 -9.06 4.89 29.60
N ASN A 410 -8.77 6.15 29.29
CA ASN A 410 -7.44 6.72 29.07
C ASN A 410 -6.63 6.13 27.89
N ILE A 411 -7.20 5.24 27.09
CA ILE A 411 -6.54 4.73 25.88
C ILE A 411 -6.53 5.81 24.80
N ILE A 412 -5.36 6.08 24.22
CA ILE A 412 -5.24 7.02 23.10
C ILE A 412 -5.49 6.27 21.79
N ILE A 413 -6.53 6.66 21.06
CA ILE A 413 -6.96 6.04 19.81
C ILE A 413 -6.91 7.07 18.70
N ALA A 414 -6.09 6.82 17.69
CA ALA A 414 -6.09 7.60 16.47
C ALA A 414 -7.16 7.06 15.51
N ILE A 415 -8.01 7.94 15.00
CA ILE A 415 -8.98 7.64 13.95
C ILE A 415 -8.54 8.38 12.70
N ASP A 416 -8.43 7.64 11.61
CA ASP A 416 -8.09 8.16 10.31
C ASP A 416 -9.27 8.05 9.34
N PRO A 417 -10.05 9.13 9.15
CA PRO A 417 -11.02 9.16 8.07
C PRO A 417 -10.28 9.25 6.74
N GLY A 418 -10.38 8.20 5.93
CA GLY A 418 -9.70 8.09 4.64
C GLY A 418 -9.97 9.28 3.72
N HIS A 419 -9.00 9.60 2.86
CA HIS A 419 -9.06 10.68 1.86
C HIS A 419 -9.23 12.09 2.49
N GLY A 420 -9.72 13.08 1.75
CA GLY A 420 -9.93 14.45 2.22
C GLY A 420 -9.39 15.54 1.30
N GLY A 421 -10.06 16.69 1.27
CA GLY A 421 -9.77 17.78 0.35
C GLY A 421 -9.89 17.32 -1.11
N ASN A 422 -8.78 17.36 -1.86
CA ASN A 422 -8.76 16.99 -3.28
C ASN A 422 -8.85 15.47 -3.50
N GLU A 423 -8.50 14.65 -2.51
CA GLU A 423 -8.69 13.20 -2.57
C GLU A 423 -10.16 12.90 -2.25
N LYS A 424 -10.98 12.64 -3.28
CA LYS A 424 -12.40 12.33 -3.09
C LYS A 424 -12.66 10.90 -2.58
N GLY A 425 -11.71 9.99 -2.83
CA GLY A 425 -11.97 8.55 -2.75
C GLY A 425 -12.90 8.08 -3.86
N SER A 426 -13.57 6.95 -3.66
CA SER A 426 -14.62 6.50 -4.58
C SER A 426 -15.79 7.48 -4.61
N ILE A 427 -16.49 7.60 -5.74
CA ILE A 427 -17.69 8.44 -5.84
C ILE A 427 -18.90 7.52 -5.98
N GLY A 428 -19.87 7.68 -5.08
CA GLY A 428 -21.07 6.87 -5.11
C GLY A 428 -22.04 7.28 -6.23
N PRO A 429 -23.06 6.45 -6.52
CA PRO A 429 -24.08 6.67 -7.54
C PRO A 429 -24.68 8.07 -7.62
N THR A 430 -24.92 8.74 -6.48
CA THR A 430 -25.53 10.08 -6.43
C THR A 430 -24.51 11.22 -6.41
N GLY A 431 -23.21 10.92 -6.55
CA GLY A 431 -22.13 11.90 -6.61
C GLY A 431 -21.47 12.22 -5.27
N ILE A 432 -21.96 11.65 -4.16
CA ILE A 432 -21.34 11.86 -2.84
C ILE A 432 -19.99 11.11 -2.80
N PRO A 433 -18.89 11.79 -2.48
CA PRO A 433 -17.58 11.18 -2.42
C PRO A 433 -17.38 10.43 -1.09
N GLU A 434 -16.58 9.36 -1.14
CA GLU A 434 -16.23 8.50 -0.02
C GLU A 434 -15.67 9.28 1.17
N LYS A 435 -14.85 10.31 0.91
CA LYS A 435 -14.24 11.15 1.96
C LYS A 435 -15.26 11.74 2.94
N ASP A 436 -16.47 12.04 2.48
CA ASP A 436 -17.51 12.68 3.29
C ASP A 436 -18.16 11.65 4.22
N ILE A 437 -18.43 10.44 3.70
CA ILE A 437 -18.97 9.31 4.48
C ILE A 437 -17.94 8.84 5.50
N ASN A 438 -16.66 8.71 5.11
CA ASN A 438 -15.56 8.35 6.00
C ASN A 438 -15.47 9.34 7.17
N LEU A 439 -15.56 10.65 6.91
CA LEU A 439 -15.50 11.68 7.96
C LEU A 439 -16.70 11.59 8.92
N GLN A 440 -17.91 11.34 8.41
CA GLN A 440 -19.11 11.24 9.24
C GLN A 440 -19.06 10.01 10.16
N ILE A 441 -18.71 8.84 9.62
CA ILE A 441 -18.53 7.62 10.44
C ILE A 441 -17.46 7.86 11.51
N ALA A 442 -16.34 8.49 11.13
CA ALA A 442 -15.26 8.78 12.06
C ALA A 442 -15.68 9.74 13.19
N LYS A 443 -16.56 10.71 12.92
CA LYS A 443 -17.12 11.61 13.96
C LYS A 443 -18.04 10.87 14.92
N TYR A 444 -18.88 9.96 14.43
CA TYR A 444 -19.69 9.10 15.31
C TYR A 444 -18.81 8.17 16.16
N LEU A 445 -17.76 7.60 15.56
CA LEU A 445 -16.81 6.77 16.29
C LEU A 445 -16.03 7.59 17.33
N GLN A 446 -15.63 8.81 17.01
CA GLN A 446 -14.99 9.72 17.95
C GLN A 446 -15.88 9.94 19.19
N GLN A 447 -17.16 10.25 18.99
CA GLN A 447 -18.10 10.45 20.09
C GLN A 447 -18.25 9.18 20.94
N GLU A 448 -18.53 8.04 20.32
CA GLU A 448 -18.70 6.75 20.99
C GLU A 448 -17.46 6.35 21.83
N LEU A 449 -16.26 6.62 21.32
CA LEU A 449 -15.00 6.33 22.03
C LEU A 449 -14.72 7.32 23.16
N GLN A 450 -15.03 8.61 22.98
CA GLN A 450 -14.89 9.62 24.03
C GLN A 450 -15.86 9.36 25.19
N GLU A 451 -17.10 8.97 24.90
CA GLU A 451 -18.08 8.55 25.91
C GLU A 451 -17.62 7.31 26.68
N ALA A 452 -16.85 6.42 26.05
CA ALA A 452 -16.21 5.27 26.70
C ALA A 452 -14.92 5.62 27.47
N GLY A 453 -14.54 6.90 27.54
CA GLY A 453 -13.37 7.39 28.28
C GLY A 453 -12.04 7.36 27.51
N ALA A 454 -12.06 7.07 26.21
CA ALA A 454 -10.87 7.11 25.37
C ALA A 454 -10.45 8.54 25.01
N LYS A 455 -9.16 8.73 24.78
CA LYS A 455 -8.61 9.97 24.21
C LYS A 455 -8.51 9.81 22.69
N VAL A 456 -9.39 10.48 21.95
CA VAL A 456 -9.46 10.33 20.49
C VAL A 456 -8.65 11.40 19.78
N ILE A 457 -7.78 10.96 18.86
CA ILE A 457 -7.00 11.81 17.96
C ILE A 457 -7.51 11.60 16.54
N MET A 458 -7.96 12.67 15.89
CA MET A 458 -8.42 12.62 14.50
C MET A 458 -7.26 13.03 13.57
N THR A 459 -6.95 12.24 12.53
CA THR A 459 -5.97 12.69 11.51
C THR A 459 -6.50 13.87 10.71
N ARG A 460 -7.83 13.96 10.56
CA ARG A 460 -8.56 15.15 10.11
C ARG A 460 -9.94 15.20 10.77
N SER A 461 -10.41 16.40 11.12
CA SER A 461 -11.75 16.64 11.68
C SER A 461 -12.67 17.38 10.70
N GLN A 462 -12.11 17.83 9.56
CA GLN A 462 -12.80 18.56 8.49
C GLN A 462 -12.41 17.97 7.11
N ASP A 463 -12.92 18.58 6.05
CA ASP A 463 -12.60 18.21 4.67
C ASP A 463 -11.29 18.88 4.21
N ASN A 464 -10.18 18.44 4.78
CA ASN A 464 -8.83 18.89 4.44
C ASN A 464 -7.97 17.72 3.95
N SER A 465 -7.03 18.02 3.05
CA SER A 465 -6.05 17.02 2.60
C SER A 465 -5.00 16.78 3.67
N VAL A 466 -4.69 15.50 3.92
CA VAL A 466 -3.62 15.07 4.83
C VAL A 466 -2.84 13.95 4.15
N GLY A 467 -1.54 14.16 3.97
CA GLY A 467 -0.66 13.17 3.33
C GLY A 467 -0.56 11.88 4.14
N LEU A 468 -0.34 10.75 3.46
CA LEU A 468 -0.27 9.43 4.11
C LEU A 468 0.77 9.36 5.25
N SER A 469 1.95 9.98 5.04
CA SER A 469 3.00 10.07 6.06
C SER A 469 2.54 10.88 7.28
N SER A 470 1.96 12.07 7.04
CA SER A 470 1.46 12.94 8.11
C SER A 470 0.36 12.28 8.96
N ARG A 471 -0.49 11.42 8.38
CA ARG A 471 -1.50 10.65 9.15
C ARG A 471 -0.83 9.73 10.17
N VAL A 472 0.25 9.06 9.76
CA VAL A 472 1.05 8.19 10.64
C VAL A 472 1.78 9.01 11.70
N ASP A 473 2.34 10.16 11.33
CA ASP A 473 3.01 11.07 12.26
C ASP A 473 2.05 11.61 13.33
N ILE A 474 0.83 11.99 12.95
CA ILE A 474 -0.20 12.44 13.90
C ILE A 474 -0.46 11.34 14.96
N ALA A 475 -0.63 10.08 14.53
CA ALA A 475 -0.84 8.98 15.46
C ALA A 475 0.38 8.73 16.37
N ASN A 476 1.58 8.73 15.78
CA ASN A 476 2.83 8.47 16.51
C ASN A 476 3.17 9.59 17.52
N ASN A 477 3.07 10.85 17.10
CA ASN A 477 3.41 12.02 17.93
C ASN A 477 2.44 12.18 19.11
N ASN A 478 1.18 11.76 18.95
CA ASN A 478 0.20 11.73 20.04
C ASN A 478 0.26 10.42 20.85
N LYS A 479 1.25 9.55 20.61
CA LYS A 479 1.44 8.28 21.32
C LYS A 479 0.21 7.37 21.28
N ALA A 480 -0.52 7.36 20.16
CA ALA A 480 -1.68 6.49 20.00
C ALA A 480 -1.30 5.02 20.23
N LEU A 481 -2.16 4.30 20.94
CA LEU A 481 -2.05 2.85 21.11
C LEU A 481 -2.65 2.14 19.91
N LEU A 482 -3.81 2.62 19.45
CA LEU A 482 -4.55 2.06 18.31
C LEU A 482 -4.66 3.10 17.20
N LEU A 483 -4.57 2.66 15.95
CA LEU A 483 -4.83 3.48 14.76
C LEU A 483 -5.85 2.78 13.88
N ILE A 484 -7.03 3.39 13.73
CA ILE A 484 -8.15 2.85 12.96
C ILE A 484 -8.38 3.73 11.73
N SER A 485 -8.04 3.23 10.55
CA SER A 485 -8.33 3.91 9.29
C SER A 485 -9.67 3.44 8.72
N LEU A 486 -10.55 4.38 8.37
CA LEU A 486 -11.93 4.13 7.94
C LEU A 486 -12.11 4.52 6.48
N HIS A 487 -12.55 3.55 5.68
CA HIS A 487 -12.74 3.65 4.24
C HIS A 487 -14.04 2.97 3.79
N ASN A 488 -14.46 3.28 2.56
CA ASN A 488 -15.51 2.54 1.88
C ASN A 488 -15.05 2.15 0.47
N ASN A 489 -15.24 0.88 0.16
CA ASN A 489 -14.52 0.21 -0.90
C ASN A 489 -15.07 0.54 -2.28
N SER A 490 -14.29 0.18 -3.29
CA SER A 490 -14.71 0.16 -4.70
C SER A 490 -14.01 -0.99 -5.40
N LEU A 491 -14.38 -1.26 -6.65
CA LEU A 491 -13.73 -2.28 -7.46
C LEU A 491 -12.92 -1.64 -8.60
N PRO A 492 -11.82 -2.27 -9.02
CA PRO A 492 -11.23 -1.94 -10.31
C PRO A 492 -12.10 -2.48 -11.46
N ASP A 493 -11.91 -1.93 -12.67
CA ASP A 493 -12.53 -2.46 -13.89
C ASP A 493 -12.22 -3.97 -14.08
N GLY A 494 -13.11 -4.67 -14.78
CA GLY A 494 -12.99 -6.12 -15.01
C GLY A 494 -13.50 -6.99 -13.86
N ARG A 495 -13.99 -6.39 -12.77
CA ARG A 495 -14.59 -7.08 -11.62
C ARG A 495 -16.09 -6.86 -11.55
N ASN A 496 -16.79 -7.80 -10.93
CA ASN A 496 -18.25 -7.80 -10.83
C ASN A 496 -18.72 -7.28 -9.44
N PRO A 497 -19.33 -6.08 -9.34
CA PRO A 497 -19.84 -5.51 -8.09
C PRO A 497 -21.02 -6.25 -7.45
N TYR A 498 -21.67 -7.16 -8.17
CA TYR A 498 -22.71 -8.04 -7.63
C TYR A 498 -22.16 -9.30 -6.93
N ILE A 499 -20.86 -9.60 -7.12
CA ILE A 499 -20.22 -10.80 -6.55
C ILE A 499 -19.21 -10.40 -5.46
N THR A 500 -18.42 -9.37 -5.70
CA THR A 500 -17.42 -8.88 -4.74
C THR A 500 -17.93 -7.60 -4.09
N HIS A 501 -18.52 -7.72 -2.90
CA HIS A 501 -18.96 -6.59 -2.08
C HIS A 501 -18.95 -6.97 -0.59
N GLY A 502 -19.31 -6.04 0.29
CA GLY A 502 -19.37 -6.26 1.74
C GLY A 502 -18.18 -5.73 2.53
N THR A 503 -18.19 -6.00 3.84
CA THR A 503 -17.21 -5.47 4.79
C THR A 503 -15.90 -6.25 4.72
N SER A 504 -14.78 -5.54 4.79
CA SER A 504 -13.44 -6.14 4.92
C SER A 504 -12.55 -5.37 5.88
N ALA A 505 -11.63 -6.07 6.53
CA ALA A 505 -10.62 -5.47 7.40
C ALA A 505 -9.21 -5.84 6.93
N TYR A 506 -8.27 -4.92 7.13
CA TYR A 506 -6.91 -5.01 6.66
C TYR A 506 -5.91 -4.78 7.79
N TYR A 507 -4.85 -5.57 7.79
CA TYR A 507 -3.73 -5.45 8.72
C TYR A 507 -2.41 -5.70 7.98
N TYR A 508 -1.28 -5.36 8.57
CA TYR A 508 0.04 -5.72 8.02
C TYR A 508 0.94 -6.32 9.09
N GLN A 509 1.03 -5.64 10.23
CA GLN A 509 1.80 -6.12 11.37
C GLN A 509 1.10 -7.32 12.01
N PRO A 510 1.84 -8.38 12.39
CA PRO A 510 1.26 -9.52 13.08
C PRO A 510 0.45 -9.12 14.32
N GLN A 511 0.92 -8.16 15.13
CA GLN A 511 0.20 -7.73 16.32
C GLN A 511 -1.18 -7.09 16.05
N SER A 512 -1.43 -6.63 14.83
CA SER A 512 -2.73 -6.05 14.43
C SER A 512 -3.78 -7.09 14.03
N PHE A 513 -3.40 -8.37 13.88
CA PHE A 513 -4.31 -9.42 13.40
C PHE A 513 -5.52 -9.59 14.32
N GLY A 514 -5.31 -9.71 15.63
CA GLY A 514 -6.39 -9.94 16.60
C GLY A 514 -7.44 -8.82 16.59
N LEU A 515 -6.99 -7.57 16.49
CA LEU A 515 -7.85 -6.40 16.38
C LEU A 515 -8.65 -6.41 15.08
N ALA A 516 -7.98 -6.59 13.94
CA ALA A 516 -8.62 -6.61 12.63
C ALA A 516 -9.65 -7.75 12.51
N GLN A 517 -9.34 -8.93 13.05
CA GLN A 517 -10.26 -10.06 13.09
C GLN A 517 -11.51 -9.75 13.93
N LYS A 518 -11.34 -9.11 15.09
CA LYS A 518 -12.46 -8.75 15.97
C LYS A 518 -13.40 -7.75 15.29
N ILE A 519 -12.83 -6.71 14.69
CA ILE A 519 -13.57 -5.69 13.93
C ILE A 519 -14.33 -6.34 12.77
N GLN A 520 -13.66 -7.17 11.97
CA GLN A 520 -14.31 -7.85 10.84
C GLN A 520 -15.51 -8.68 11.28
N LYS A 521 -15.33 -9.51 12.31
CA LYS A 521 -16.38 -10.42 12.80
C LYS A 521 -17.60 -9.64 13.29
N ASN A 522 -17.37 -8.61 14.10
CA ASN A 522 -18.47 -7.85 14.72
C ASN A 522 -19.18 -6.97 13.69
N LEU A 523 -18.47 -6.30 12.78
CA LEU A 523 -19.13 -5.50 11.74
C LEU A 523 -20.02 -6.34 10.83
N VAL A 524 -19.54 -7.51 10.39
CA VAL A 524 -20.36 -8.43 9.57
C VAL A 524 -21.63 -8.85 10.33
N ALA A 525 -21.48 -9.21 11.61
CA ALA A 525 -22.62 -9.66 12.42
C ALA A 525 -23.61 -8.53 12.73
N ASP A 526 -23.11 -7.34 13.08
CA ASP A 526 -23.92 -6.23 13.55
C ASP A 526 -24.59 -5.47 12.39
N LEU A 527 -23.96 -5.42 11.20
CA LEU A 527 -24.46 -4.66 10.03
C LEU A 527 -25.21 -5.50 9.00
N GLY A 528 -25.11 -6.83 9.08
CA GLY A 528 -25.71 -7.76 8.12
C GLY A 528 -25.18 -7.59 6.69
N LEU A 529 -23.95 -7.09 6.53
CA LEU A 529 -23.27 -7.00 5.24
C LEU A 529 -22.57 -8.33 4.89
N MET A 530 -22.29 -8.53 3.61
CA MET A 530 -21.52 -9.68 3.16
C MET A 530 -20.11 -9.65 3.78
N ASN A 531 -19.58 -10.81 4.12
CA ASN A 531 -18.23 -10.94 4.64
C ASN A 531 -17.22 -10.99 3.48
N ASN A 532 -16.56 -9.86 3.20
CA ASN A 532 -15.52 -9.77 2.18
C ASN A 532 -14.10 -10.09 2.72
N GLY A 533 -14.01 -10.56 3.96
CA GLY A 533 -12.81 -11.18 4.51
C GLY A 533 -11.83 -10.26 5.24
N LEU A 534 -10.82 -10.90 5.82
CA LEU A 534 -9.72 -10.29 6.56
C LEU A 534 -8.42 -10.45 5.75
N HIS A 535 -7.75 -9.35 5.45
CA HIS A 535 -6.65 -9.34 4.49
C HIS A 535 -5.35 -8.78 5.06
N ARG A 536 -4.23 -9.43 4.78
CA ARG A 536 -2.91 -8.88 5.08
C ARG A 536 -2.43 -8.02 3.90
N GLN A 537 -2.34 -6.70 4.09
CA GLN A 537 -1.98 -5.76 3.02
C GLN A 537 -1.09 -4.62 3.51
N SER A 538 -0.11 -4.23 2.70
CA SER A 538 0.92 -3.22 3.02
C SER A 538 0.47 -1.78 2.70
N PHE A 539 -0.70 -1.38 3.20
CA PHE A 539 -1.18 0.00 3.11
C PHE A 539 -0.41 0.93 4.05
N ALA A 540 -0.37 2.22 3.73
CA ALA A 540 0.37 3.19 4.57
C ALA A 540 -0.14 3.25 6.01
N LEU A 541 -1.44 3.01 6.21
CA LEU A 541 -2.09 3.04 7.53
C LEU A 541 -2.23 1.65 8.17
N THR A 542 -1.68 0.59 7.56
CA THR A 542 -1.58 -0.75 8.21
C THR A 542 -0.14 -1.08 8.58
N ARG A 543 0.85 -0.47 7.89
CA ARG A 543 2.29 -0.63 8.15
C ARG A 543 2.78 -0.11 9.51
N PRO A 544 2.23 0.96 10.14
CA PRO A 544 2.77 1.48 11.39
C PRO A 544 2.83 0.38 12.45
N ALA A 545 3.96 0.32 13.15
CA ALA A 545 4.19 -0.68 14.19
C ALA A 545 4.10 -0.11 15.62
N LYS A 546 4.21 1.23 15.77
CA LYS A 546 4.06 1.92 17.05
C LYS A 546 2.64 1.83 17.59
N PRO A 547 1.59 2.19 16.82
CA PRO A 547 0.23 1.83 17.15
C PRO A 547 -0.09 0.45 16.58
N ILE A 548 -1.05 -0.24 17.20
CA ILE A 548 -1.73 -1.37 16.58
C ILE A 548 -2.67 -0.80 15.52
N SER A 549 -2.30 -1.02 14.26
CA SER A 549 -2.88 -0.31 13.12
C SER A 549 -3.71 -1.23 12.22
N VAL A 550 -4.94 -0.80 11.92
CA VAL A 550 -5.88 -1.52 11.05
C VAL A 550 -6.59 -0.54 10.11
N LEU A 551 -6.97 -1.03 8.93
CA LEU A 551 -7.82 -0.31 7.99
C LEU A 551 -9.11 -1.10 7.78
N VAL A 552 -10.24 -0.41 7.80
CA VAL A 552 -11.57 -1.01 7.67
C VAL A 552 -12.24 -0.45 6.43
N GLU A 553 -12.63 -1.35 5.52
CA GLU A 553 -13.50 -1.07 4.39
C GLU A 553 -14.91 -1.49 4.80
N ILE A 554 -15.75 -0.51 5.16
CA ILE A 554 -17.04 -0.76 5.81
C ILE A 554 -18.04 -1.39 4.83
N ALA A 555 -18.21 -0.77 3.66
CA ALA A 555 -19.06 -1.25 2.58
C ALA A 555 -18.57 -0.72 1.23
N TYR A 556 -19.18 -1.12 0.11
CA TYR A 556 -18.80 -0.69 -1.24
C TYR A 556 -19.60 0.52 -1.72
N MET A 557 -18.91 1.62 -2.03
CA MET A 557 -19.50 2.87 -2.55
C MET A 557 -20.24 2.69 -3.89
N ILE A 558 -19.80 1.72 -4.70
CA ILE A 558 -20.35 1.47 -6.04
C ILE A 558 -21.51 0.47 -6.05
N ASN A 559 -21.77 -0.21 -4.93
CA ASN A 559 -22.87 -1.16 -4.80
C ASN A 559 -24.12 -0.39 -4.31
N PRO A 560 -25.21 -0.26 -5.09
CA PRO A 560 -26.33 0.58 -4.71
C PRO A 560 -27.03 0.22 -3.40
N ASP A 561 -27.10 -1.07 -3.05
CA ASP A 561 -27.71 -1.52 -1.79
C ASP A 561 -26.87 -1.07 -0.59
N GLU A 562 -25.55 -1.30 -0.65
CA GLU A 562 -24.62 -0.89 0.40
C GLU A 562 -24.46 0.64 0.47
N TYR A 563 -24.42 1.30 -0.68
CA TYR A 563 -24.37 2.75 -0.77
C TYR A 563 -25.59 3.40 -0.13
N SER A 564 -26.79 2.84 -0.34
CA SER A 564 -28.01 3.35 0.31
C SER A 564 -27.91 3.30 1.84
N LYS A 565 -27.32 2.23 2.39
CA LYS A 565 -27.04 2.11 3.82
C LYS A 565 -25.99 3.13 4.28
N LEU A 566 -24.94 3.35 3.49
CA LEU A 566 -23.93 4.36 3.80
C LEU A 566 -24.47 5.78 3.84
N LEU A 567 -25.60 6.07 3.17
CA LEU A 567 -26.30 7.35 3.25
C LEU A 567 -27.19 7.47 4.50
N ASP A 568 -27.58 6.36 5.12
CA ASP A 568 -28.35 6.35 6.36
C ASP A 568 -27.49 6.72 7.58
N THR A 569 -27.94 7.73 8.33
CA THR A 569 -27.30 8.17 9.57
C THR A 569 -27.28 7.08 10.64
N ASN A 570 -28.34 6.27 10.76
CA ASN A 570 -28.40 5.20 11.76
C ASN A 570 -27.38 4.11 11.45
N PHE A 571 -27.29 3.69 10.19
CA PHE A 571 -26.27 2.74 9.76
C PHE A 571 -24.85 3.24 10.10
N ARG A 572 -24.53 4.52 9.82
CA ARG A 572 -23.21 5.11 10.17
C ARG A 572 -22.95 5.12 11.69
N LYS A 573 -23.97 5.34 12.51
CA LYS A 573 -23.87 5.24 13.98
C LYS A 573 -23.68 3.79 14.44
N ASP A 574 -24.33 2.83 13.79
CA ASP A 574 -24.19 1.41 14.12
C ASP A 574 -22.80 0.88 13.76
N VAL A 575 -22.21 1.35 12.65
CA VAL A 575 -20.78 1.11 12.33
C VAL A 575 -19.89 1.57 13.48
N ALA A 576 -20.08 2.81 13.97
CA ALA A 576 -19.29 3.37 15.07
C ALA A 576 -19.42 2.54 16.36
N LYS A 577 -20.65 2.17 16.74
CA LYS A 577 -20.92 1.30 17.91
C LYS A 577 -20.28 -0.07 17.77
N SER A 578 -20.35 -0.69 16.60
CA SER A 578 -19.76 -2.01 16.35
C SER A 578 -18.23 -1.97 16.43
N ILE A 579 -17.60 -0.91 15.91
CA ILE A 579 -16.15 -0.71 16.06
C ILE A 579 -15.79 -0.50 17.52
N LYS A 580 -16.48 0.37 18.27
CA LYS A 580 -16.25 0.56 19.72
C LYS A 580 -16.31 -0.78 20.47
N LYS A 581 -17.40 -1.53 20.31
CA LYS A 581 -17.58 -2.88 20.89
C LYS A 581 -16.41 -3.81 20.56
N SER A 582 -15.91 -3.75 19.33
CA SER A 582 -14.74 -4.54 18.91
C SER A 582 -13.46 -4.12 19.64
N LEU A 583 -13.24 -2.82 19.83
CA LEU A 583 -12.10 -2.32 20.59
C LEU A 583 -12.18 -2.74 22.05
N GLU A 584 -13.34 -2.59 22.70
CA GLU A 584 -13.56 -3.01 24.09
C GLU A 584 -13.27 -4.51 24.28
N GLN A 585 -13.84 -5.35 23.41
CA GLN A 585 -13.62 -6.80 23.44
C GLN A 585 -12.17 -7.18 23.14
N TYR A 586 -11.49 -6.43 22.28
CA TYR A 586 -10.07 -6.65 21.98
C TYR A 586 -9.19 -6.31 23.18
N MET A 587 -9.41 -5.14 23.80
CA MET A 587 -8.65 -4.72 24.98
C MET A 587 -8.81 -5.70 26.14
N ILE A 588 -10.02 -6.18 26.42
CA ILE A 588 -10.26 -7.20 27.47
C ILE A 588 -9.54 -8.51 27.13
N TYR A 589 -9.67 -9.01 25.89
CA TYR A 589 -9.09 -10.28 25.49
C TYR A 589 -7.56 -10.27 25.47
N SER A 590 -6.95 -9.12 25.20
CA SER A 590 -5.50 -9.02 24.92
C SER A 590 -4.61 -8.94 26.16
N ARG A 591 -5.21 -8.88 27.34
CA ARG A 591 -4.49 -8.82 28.61
C ARG A 591 -3.67 -10.08 28.87
N ILE A 592 -2.52 -9.92 29.53
CA ILE A 592 -1.91 -11.02 30.30
C ILE A 592 -2.89 -11.39 31.43
N ASN A 593 -3.18 -12.69 31.56
CA ASN A 593 -4.07 -13.21 32.60
C ASN A 593 -3.43 -13.10 33.99
#